data_AF-A0A7S1RYB5-F1
#
_entry.id   AF-A0A7S1RYB5-F1
#
_cell.length_a   1.000
_cell.length_b   1.000
_cell.length_c   1.000
_cell.angle_alpha   90.00
_cell.angle_beta   90.00
_cell.angle_gamma   90.00
#
_symmetry.space_group_name_H-M   'P 1'
#
loop_
_entity.id
_entity.type
_entity.pdbx_description
1 polymer ?
#
loop_
_entity_poly.entity_id
_entity_poly.type
_entity_poly.pdbx_seq_one_letter_code
_entity_poly.pdbx_strand_id
1 'polypeptide(L)'
;PPHVVDLRLEYPQATSSKAFFAKVHSEAAGSAKYKTWGKPQAVSLWRDDIITVTVYTADSEEDFNRLRREEFAEVYIPWSIVSEQTADGVEVVFSLGISRGSRWLGHNAPL
;
A
#
# COMPACT_ATOMS: atom_id res chain seq x y z
N PRO A 1 -12.24 -13.28 -13.24
CA PRO A 1 -11.00 -13.96 -12.77
C PRO A 1 -10.13 -12.92 -12.06
N PRO A 2 -9.24 -13.31 -11.13
CA PRO A 2 -8.33 -12.37 -10.50
C PRO A 2 -7.35 -11.81 -11.53
N HIS A 3 -7.10 -10.51 -11.46
CA HIS A 3 -6.11 -9.79 -12.25
C HIS A 3 -4.78 -9.83 -11.50
N VAL A 4 -3.69 -10.15 -12.18
CA VAL A 4 -2.35 -10.05 -11.59
C VAL A 4 -1.75 -8.72 -12.02
N VAL A 5 -1.34 -7.92 -11.05
CA VAL A 5 -0.73 -6.59 -11.29
C VAL A 5 0.59 -6.49 -10.56
N ASP A 6 1.53 -5.74 -11.13
CA ASP A 6 2.78 -5.41 -10.46
C ASP A 6 2.61 -4.11 -9.66
N LEU A 7 2.78 -4.20 -8.35
CA LEU A 7 2.69 -3.08 -7.43
C LEU A 7 4.07 -2.77 -6.83
N ARG A 8 4.49 -1.51 -6.91
CA ARG A 8 5.73 -1.02 -6.31
C ARG A 8 5.41 0.00 -5.23
N LEU A 9 5.97 -0.22 -4.04
CA LEU A 9 5.92 0.75 -2.94
C LEU A 9 7.24 1.51 -2.86
N GLU A 10 7.18 2.84 -2.78
CA GLU A 10 8.35 3.68 -2.55
C GLU A 10 8.53 3.98 -1.06
N TYR A 11 9.78 4.22 -0.63
CA TYR A 11 10.08 4.49 0.77
C TYR A 11 9.35 5.75 1.26
N PRO A 12 8.71 5.74 2.45
CA PRO A 12 7.99 6.90 2.94
C PRO A 12 8.90 8.12 3.12
N GLN A 13 8.47 9.28 2.61
CA GLN A 13 9.12 10.56 2.88
C GLN A 13 8.62 11.13 4.22
N ALA A 14 8.94 10.43 5.32
CA ALA A 14 8.53 10.79 6.67
C ALA A 14 9.70 10.66 7.65
N THR A 15 9.71 11.49 8.70
CA THR A 15 10.72 11.42 9.77
C THR A 15 10.27 10.43 10.85
N SER A 16 11.12 9.44 11.15
CA SER A 16 10.92 8.49 12.23
C SER A 16 12.28 8.08 12.80
N SER A 17 12.34 7.83 14.12
CA SER A 17 13.52 7.24 14.76
C SER A 17 13.63 5.72 14.53
N LYS A 18 12.58 5.11 13.97
CA LYS A 18 12.45 3.67 13.70
C LYS A 18 12.45 3.41 12.19
N ALA A 19 12.77 2.17 11.80
CA ALA A 19 12.72 1.76 10.41
C ALA A 19 11.26 1.56 9.94
N PHE A 20 10.98 1.87 8.68
CA PHE A 20 9.67 1.65 8.06
C PHE A 20 9.57 0.29 7.39
N PHE A 21 8.39 -0.32 7.53
CA PHE A 21 8.03 -1.56 6.88
C PHE A 21 6.61 -1.47 6.33
N ALA A 22 6.31 -2.18 5.25
CA ALA A 22 4.98 -2.22 4.68
C ALA A 22 4.49 -3.65 4.46
N LYS A 23 3.16 -3.78 4.49
CA LYS A 23 2.43 -4.95 4.03
C LYS A 23 1.40 -4.51 3.00
N VAL A 24 1.22 -5.33 1.98
CA VAL A 24 0.14 -5.16 1.00
C VAL A 24 -0.84 -6.31 1.20
N HIS A 25 -2.11 -5.97 1.30
CA HIS A 25 -3.20 -6.90 1.46
C HIS A 25 -4.21 -6.68 0.34
N SER A 26 -4.70 -7.78 -0.23
CA SER A 26 -5.87 -7.82 -1.09
C SER A 26 -6.70 -9.05 -0.76
N GLU A 27 -7.99 -9.02 -1.06
CA GLU A 27 -8.86 -10.17 -0.83
C GLU A 27 -8.45 -11.35 -1.73
N ALA A 28 -8.04 -11.09 -2.97
CA ALA A 28 -7.62 -12.14 -3.91
C ALA A 28 -6.27 -12.80 -3.58
N ALA A 29 -5.31 -12.06 -3.01
CA ALA A 29 -3.95 -12.57 -2.75
C ALA A 29 -3.68 -12.89 -1.27
N GLY A 30 -4.58 -12.48 -0.37
CA GLY A 30 -4.28 -12.43 1.06
C GLY A 30 -3.24 -11.35 1.37
N SER A 31 -2.28 -11.64 2.25
CA SER A 31 -1.19 -10.72 2.58
C SER A 31 0.08 -11.05 1.80
N ALA A 32 0.53 -10.14 0.92
CA ALA A 32 1.81 -10.25 0.22
C ALA A 32 2.94 -9.53 0.99
N LYS A 33 4.16 -10.10 0.88
CA LYS A 33 5.27 -9.96 1.83
C LYS A 33 5.90 -8.56 1.94
N TYR A 34 6.22 -8.26 3.20
CA TYR A 34 7.39 -7.58 3.74
C TYR A 34 8.52 -7.21 2.77
N LYS A 35 8.90 -5.92 2.87
CA LYS A 35 10.22 -5.36 2.59
C LYS A 35 10.74 -5.53 1.17
N THR A 36 10.17 -4.78 0.23
CA THR A 36 10.91 -4.37 -0.97
C THR A 36 10.46 -3.00 -1.46
N TRP A 37 10.86 -1.96 -0.73
CA TRP A 37 10.79 -0.59 -1.26
C TRP A 37 11.49 -0.54 -2.63
N GLY A 38 10.86 0.10 -3.60
CA GLY A 38 11.38 0.27 -4.96
C GLY A 38 11.37 -0.98 -5.84
N LYS A 39 10.91 -2.15 -5.36
CA LYS A 39 10.77 -3.35 -6.22
C LYS A 39 9.29 -3.67 -6.47
N PRO A 40 8.89 -3.87 -7.74
CA PRO A 40 7.56 -4.37 -8.07
C PRO A 40 7.31 -5.75 -7.46
N GLN A 41 6.09 -5.97 -7.00
CA GLN A 41 5.58 -7.24 -6.51
C GLN A 41 4.27 -7.58 -7.21
N ALA A 42 4.15 -8.82 -7.67
CA ALA A 42 2.90 -9.31 -8.25
C ALA A 42 1.84 -9.50 -7.15
N VAL A 43 0.68 -8.87 -7.34
CA VAL A 43 -0.50 -8.97 -6.46
C VAL A 43 -1.69 -9.41 -7.29
N SER A 44 -2.42 -10.40 -6.81
CA SER A 44 -3.72 -10.80 -7.39
C SER A 44 -4.82 -9.89 -6.83
N LEU A 45 -5.71 -9.41 -7.69
CA LEU A 45 -6.82 -8.52 -7.34
C LEU A 45 -8.13 -8.98 -8.00
N TRP A 46 -9.23 -8.99 -7.25
CA TRP A 46 -10.58 -9.06 -7.82
C TRP A 46 -10.99 -7.73 -8.46
N ARG A 47 -12.08 -7.72 -9.22
CA ARG A 47 -12.58 -6.50 -9.89
C ARG A 47 -12.97 -5.41 -8.88
N ASP A 48 -13.47 -5.82 -7.73
CA ASP A 48 -13.98 -5.01 -6.62
C ASP A 48 -13.05 -4.97 -5.41
N ASP A 49 -11.81 -5.44 -5.57
CA ASP A 49 -10.83 -5.53 -4.47
C ASP A 49 -10.39 -4.15 -3.97
N ILE A 50 -9.93 -4.11 -2.72
CA ILE A 50 -9.34 -2.93 -2.09
C ILE A 50 -7.89 -3.25 -1.76
N ILE A 51 -6.97 -2.58 -2.44
CA ILE A 51 -5.54 -2.68 -2.12
C ILE A 51 -5.33 -1.96 -0.81
N THR A 52 -4.98 -2.72 0.23
CA THR A 52 -4.71 -2.19 1.56
C THR A 52 -3.21 -2.20 1.80
N VAL A 53 -2.63 -1.02 2.02
CA VAL A 53 -1.22 -0.85 2.34
C VAL A 53 -1.09 -0.41 3.79
N THR A 54 -0.57 -1.28 4.64
CA THR A 54 -0.29 -0.95 6.04
C THR A 54 1.20 -0.70 6.22
N VAL A 55 1.55 0.49 6.68
CA VAL A 55 2.91 0.92 7.01
C VAL A 55 3.09 0.83 8.52
N TYR A 56 4.20 0.25 8.93
CA TYR A 56 4.59 0.06 10.32
C TYR A 56 5.96 0.68 10.58
N THR A 57 6.23 0.95 11.85
CA THR A 57 7.56 1.25 12.35
C THR A 57 8.03 0.20 13.36
N ALA A 58 9.32 -0.12 13.33
CA ALA A 58 9.98 -0.98 14.31
C ALA A 58 11.48 -0.66 14.40
N ASP A 59 12.11 -1.00 15.52
CA ASP A 59 13.55 -0.76 15.73
C ASP A 59 14.42 -1.61 14.81
N SER A 60 13.94 -2.79 14.46
CA SER A 60 14.62 -3.73 13.57
C SER A 60 13.62 -4.60 12.80
N GLU A 61 14.11 -5.31 11.78
CA GLU A 61 13.30 -6.31 11.07
C GLU A 61 12.95 -7.50 11.96
N GLU A 62 13.82 -7.87 12.90
CA GLU A 62 13.56 -8.91 13.90
C GLU A 62 12.39 -8.52 14.80
N ASP A 63 12.37 -7.28 15.30
CA ASP A 63 11.26 -6.77 16.12
C ASP A 63 9.96 -6.72 15.33
N PHE A 64 10.01 -6.24 14.08
CA PHE A 64 8.85 -6.24 13.19
C PHE A 64 8.28 -7.65 12.96
N ASN A 65 9.14 -8.67 12.80
CA ASN A 65 8.76 -10.07 12.66
C ASN A 65 8.18 -10.67 13.95
N ARG A 66 8.69 -10.26 15.11
CA ARG A 66 8.17 -10.64 16.43
C ARG A 66 6.92 -9.88 16.85
N LEU A 67 6.31 -9.12 15.94
CA LEU A 67 5.14 -8.26 16.19
C LEU A 67 5.42 -7.12 17.22
N ARG A 68 6.68 -6.79 17.48
CA ARG A 68 7.10 -5.62 18.25
C ARG A 68 7.19 -4.41 17.32
N ARG A 69 6.03 -3.91 16.94
CA ARG A 69 5.87 -2.88 15.91
C ARG A 69 4.71 -1.98 16.21
N GLU A 70 4.76 -0.77 15.67
CA GLU A 70 3.70 0.21 15.74
C GLU A 70 3.15 0.46 14.33
N GLU A 71 1.82 0.53 14.21
CA GLU A 71 1.20 0.98 12.97
C GLU A 71 1.45 2.48 12.81
N PHE A 72 1.93 2.86 11.62
CA PHE A 72 2.23 4.25 11.28
C PHE A 72 1.14 4.85 10.41
N ALA A 73 0.69 4.10 9.40
CA ALA A 73 -0.38 4.52 8.51
C ALA A 73 -1.01 3.29 7.85
N GLU A 74 -2.29 3.39 7.52
CA GLU A 74 -2.98 2.43 6.66
C GLU A 74 -3.68 3.17 5.54
N VAL A 75 -3.55 2.66 4.32
CA VAL A 75 -4.07 3.27 3.10
C VAL A 75 -4.90 2.25 2.35
N TYR A 76 -6.13 2.65 2.01
CA TYR A 76 -7.07 1.86 1.23
C TYR A 76 -7.20 2.46 -0.17
N ILE A 77 -6.93 1.64 -1.19
CA ILE A 77 -6.97 2.07 -2.59
C ILE A 77 -7.90 1.11 -3.34
N PRO A 78 -9.12 1.55 -3.69
CA PRO A 78 -10.03 0.74 -4.50
C PRO A 78 -9.39 0.38 -5.84
N TRP A 79 -9.38 -0.91 -6.20
CA TRP A 79 -8.82 -1.36 -7.47
C TRP A 79 -9.55 -0.74 -8.65
N SER A 80 -10.87 -0.51 -8.56
CA SER A 80 -11.65 0.16 -9.60
C SER A 80 -11.03 1.50 -10.02
N ILE A 81 -10.64 2.35 -9.06
CA ILE A 81 -10.02 3.66 -9.31
C ILE A 81 -8.66 3.53 -9.99
N VAL A 82 -7.88 2.52 -9.61
CA VAL A 82 -6.57 2.26 -10.20
C VAL A 82 -6.74 1.73 -11.62
N SER A 83 -7.62 0.75 -11.81
CA SER A 83 -7.86 0.04 -13.06
C SER A 83 -8.33 0.94 -14.21
N GLU A 84 -9.04 2.02 -13.89
CA GLU A 84 -9.46 3.03 -14.88
C GLU A 84 -8.28 3.86 -15.40
N GLN A 85 -7.21 3.97 -14.62
CA GLN A 85 -6.03 4.77 -14.94
C GLN A 85 -4.88 3.92 -15.48
N THR A 86 -4.86 2.61 -15.18
CA THR A 86 -3.90 1.66 -15.76
C THR A 86 -4.29 1.33 -17.19
N ALA A 87 -3.66 2.01 -18.15
CA ALA A 87 -3.61 1.56 -19.54
C ALA A 87 -2.57 0.42 -19.69
N ASP A 88 -2.81 -0.49 -20.63
CA ASP A 88 -1.94 -1.65 -20.87
C ASP A 88 -0.46 -1.23 -20.99
N GLY A 89 0.37 -1.73 -20.08
CA GLY A 89 1.82 -1.56 -20.07
C GLY A 89 2.34 -0.22 -19.52
N VAL A 90 1.48 0.65 -18.99
CA VAL A 90 1.89 1.93 -18.39
C VAL A 90 1.82 1.85 -16.87
N GLU A 91 2.95 2.12 -16.21
CA GLU A 91 2.99 2.28 -14.76
C GLU A 91 2.27 3.57 -14.34
N VAL A 92 1.32 3.45 -13.41
CA VAL A 92 0.62 4.59 -12.82
C VAL A 92 1.14 4.83 -11.41
N VAL A 93 1.58 6.05 -11.13
CA VAL A 93 2.15 6.42 -9.84
C VAL A 93 1.12 7.20 -9.02
N PHE A 94 0.77 6.66 -7.86
CA PHE A 94 -0.08 7.33 -6.88
C PHE A 94 0.77 7.90 -5.75
N SER A 95 0.77 9.22 -5.59
CA SER A 95 1.43 9.89 -4.47
C SER A 95 0.44 10.07 -3.33
N LEU A 96 0.66 9.37 -2.22
CA LEU A 96 -0.19 9.42 -1.04
C LEU A 96 0.45 10.33 -0.01
N GLY A 97 -0.05 11.57 0.08
CA GLY A 97 0.43 12.56 1.04
C GLY A 97 -0.53 12.70 2.22
N ILE A 98 -0.01 12.57 3.45
CA ILE A 98 -0.72 12.97 4.66
C ILE A 98 -0.19 14.36 5.04
N SER A 99 -0.82 15.42 4.53
CA SER A 99 -0.49 16.78 4.99
C SER A 99 -1.46 17.23 6.09
N ARG A 100 -0.99 18.08 7.01
CA ARG A 100 -1.83 18.67 8.05
C ARG A 100 -2.87 19.57 7.38
N GLY A 101 -4.10 19.07 7.23
CA GLY A 101 -5.19 19.72 6.48
C GLY A 101 -5.63 18.98 5.20
N SER A 102 -4.91 17.92 4.80
CA SER A 102 -5.39 17.03 3.74
C SER A 102 -6.66 16.32 4.18
N ARG A 103 -7.60 16.19 3.22
CA ARG A 103 -8.77 15.34 3.40
C ARG A 103 -8.30 13.89 3.53
N TRP A 104 -8.97 13.13 4.38
CA TRP A 104 -8.70 11.70 4.54
C TRP A 104 -8.94 10.99 3.20
N LEU A 105 -8.02 10.13 2.78
CA LEU A 105 -8.24 9.22 1.65
C LEU A 105 -9.45 8.33 1.98
N GLY A 106 -10.49 8.37 1.14
CA GLY A 106 -11.78 7.69 1.38
C GLY A 106 -12.94 8.58 1.85
N HIS A 107 -12.72 9.87 2.12
CA HIS A 107 -13.78 10.81 2.55
C HIS A 107 -14.40 11.66 1.43
N ASN A 108 -14.19 11.32 0.15
CA ASN A 108 -14.99 11.87 -0.95
C ASN A 108 -15.39 10.74 -1.91
N ALA A 109 -16.52 10.09 -1.62
CA ALA A 109 -17.41 9.71 -2.70
C ALA A 109 -18.33 10.93 -2.94
N PRO A 110 -18.30 11.57 -4.12
CA PRO A 110 -19.46 12.35 -4.53
C PRO A 110 -20.62 11.37 -4.78
N LEU A 111 -21.80 11.68 -4.23
CA LEU A 111 -23.05 11.31 -4.89
C LEU A 111 -23.26 12.25 -6.08
#